data_AF-A0A0H4TU01-F1
#
_entry.id   AF-A0A0H4TU01-F1
#
_cell.length_a   1.000
_cell.length_b   1.000
_cell.length_c   1.000
_cell.angle_alpha   90.00
_cell.angle_beta   90.00
_cell.angle_gamma   90.00
#
_symmetry.space_group_name_H-M   'P 1'
#
loop_
_entity.id
_entity.type
_entity.pdbx_description
1 polymer ?
#
loop_
_entity_poly.entity_id
_entity_poly.type
_entity_poly.pdbx_seq_one_letter_code
_entity_poly.pdbx_strand_id
1 'polypeptide(L)'
;MYNSPLLQELEKKFKHKGDLPVLRDTAVKVMKITEDRVAGAPQLTRAILRDQGLTAKILKVANSIFYNPTDKEINTISKAVVLLGFDMIRSISFGLSFLEMFQKHYPHIDIKKIMAESFIAATQAMEIANVIHHPQPEEDDV
;
A
#
# COMPACT_ATOMS: atom_id res chain seq x y z
N MET A 1 4.76 -7.38 27.01
CA MET A 1 3.67 -7.52 26.01
C MET A 1 2.77 -6.30 26.14
N TYR A 2 2.93 -5.32 25.24
CA TYR A 2 2.13 -4.10 25.26
C TYR A 2 0.71 -4.43 24.79
N ASN A 3 -0.18 -4.66 25.75
CA ASN A 3 -1.58 -4.96 25.48
C ASN A 3 -2.30 -3.65 25.14
N SER A 4 -2.11 -3.17 23.91
CA SER A 4 -2.71 -1.91 23.47
C SER A 4 -4.23 -2.08 23.40
N PRO A 5 -5.02 -1.36 24.22
CA PRO A 5 -6.48 -1.46 24.20
C PRO A 5 -7.07 -1.12 22.83
N LEU A 6 -6.35 -0.33 22.03
CA LEU A 6 -6.72 -0.01 20.66
C LEU A 6 -6.64 -1.21 19.70
N LEU A 7 -5.64 -2.09 19.87
CA LEU A 7 -5.51 -3.30 19.04
C LEU A 7 -6.64 -4.28 19.31
N GLN A 8 -7.06 -4.40 20.57
CA GLN A 8 -8.22 -5.20 20.95
C GLN A 8 -9.52 -4.61 20.39
N GLU A 9 -9.68 -3.28 20.43
CA GLU A 9 -10.85 -2.61 19.85
C GLU A 9 -10.91 -2.81 18.33
N LEU A 10 -9.78 -2.69 17.63
CA LEU A 10 -9.66 -2.95 16.20
C LEU A 10 -9.98 -4.41 15.88
N GLU A 11 -9.35 -5.39 16.56
CA GLU A 11 -9.64 -6.81 16.35
C GLU A 11 -11.12 -7.14 16.53
N LYS A 12 -11.75 -6.56 17.56
CA LYS A 12 -13.17 -6.79 17.85
C LYS A 12 -14.07 -6.25 16.74
N LYS A 13 -13.76 -5.07 16.18
CA LYS A 13 -14.47 -4.49 15.03
C LYS A 13 -14.18 -5.24 13.72
N PHE A 14 -12.97 -5.75 13.51
CA PHE A 14 -12.62 -6.58 12.35
C PHE A 14 -13.29 -7.96 12.37
N LYS A 15 -13.53 -8.55 13.56
CA LYS A 15 -14.21 -9.85 13.71
C LYS A 15 -15.71 -9.79 13.40
N HIS A 16 -16.35 -8.63 13.48
CA HIS A 16 -17.71 -8.47 12.99
C HIS A 16 -17.69 -8.20 11.48
N LYS A 17 -18.00 -9.26 10.71
CA LYS A 17 -18.24 -9.21 9.25
C LYS A 17 -19.39 -8.22 8.96
N GLY A 18 -19.08 -6.93 8.87
CA GLY A 18 -20.07 -5.87 8.66
C GLY A 18 -19.58 -4.46 8.98
N ASP A 19 -18.54 -4.32 9.83
CA ASP A 19 -18.07 -3.01 10.28
C ASP A 19 -16.94 -2.42 9.41
N LEU A 20 -16.52 -3.15 8.36
CA LEU A 20 -15.60 -2.60 7.37
C LEU A 20 -16.38 -1.68 6.44
N PRO A 21 -16.07 -0.37 6.44
CA PRO A 21 -16.84 0.57 5.65
C PRO A 21 -16.65 0.38 4.15
N VAL A 22 -17.53 1.00 3.36
CA VAL A 22 -17.51 0.85 1.91
C VAL A 22 -16.33 1.63 1.30
N LEU A 23 -15.51 0.93 0.51
CA LEU A 23 -14.42 1.52 -0.26
C LEU A 23 -14.96 2.47 -1.34
N ARG A 24 -14.13 3.44 -1.77
CA ARG A 24 -14.47 4.32 -2.89
C ARG A 24 -14.70 3.50 -4.17
N ASP A 25 -15.70 3.88 -4.95
CA ASP A 25 -16.04 3.24 -6.23
C ASP A 25 -14.85 3.12 -7.18
N THR A 26 -13.95 4.11 -7.18
CA THR A 26 -12.73 4.09 -8.01
C THR A 26 -11.84 2.90 -7.66
N ALA A 27 -11.57 2.65 -6.37
CA ALA A 27 -10.74 1.52 -5.97
C ALA A 27 -11.40 0.18 -6.24
N VAL A 28 -12.72 0.07 -6.02
CA VAL A 28 -13.47 -1.15 -6.38
C VAL A 28 -13.38 -1.41 -7.88
N LYS A 29 -13.49 -0.38 -8.72
CA LYS A 29 -13.32 -0.50 -10.17
C LYS A 29 -11.89 -0.88 -10.55
N VAL A 30 -10.88 -0.27 -9.93
CA VAL A 30 -9.47 -0.61 -10.16
C VAL A 30 -9.20 -2.08 -9.80
N MET A 31 -9.70 -2.56 -8.67
CA MET A 31 -9.58 -3.98 -8.27
C MET A 31 -10.19 -4.90 -9.32
N LYS A 32 -11.44 -4.66 -9.72
CA LYS A 32 -12.12 -5.46 -10.75
C LYS A 32 -11.38 -5.48 -12.07
N ILE A 33 -10.89 -4.32 -12.54
CA ILE A 33 -10.13 -4.21 -13.79
C ILE A 33 -8.81 -4.96 -13.69
N THR A 34 -8.13 -4.88 -12.54
CA THR A 34 -6.83 -5.51 -12.38
C THR A 34 -6.92 -7.02 -12.13
N GLU A 35 -8.07 -7.55 -11.69
CA GLU A 35 -8.33 -9.00 -11.59
C GLU A 35 -8.67 -9.65 -12.94
N ASP A 36 -9.17 -8.87 -13.90
CA ASP A 36 -9.52 -9.34 -15.23
C ASP A 36 -8.25 -9.59 -16.07
N ARG A 37 -8.05 -10.84 -16.49
CA ARG A 37 -6.90 -11.27 -17.32
C ARG A 37 -6.91 -10.69 -18.73
N VAL A 38 -8.02 -10.09 -19.16
CA VAL A 38 -8.20 -9.48 -20.50
C VAL A 38 -8.12 -7.95 -20.44
N ALA A 39 -8.16 -7.36 -19.24
CA ALA A 39 -8.15 -5.91 -19.11
C ALA A 39 -6.80 -5.28 -19.48
N GLY A 40 -6.84 -4.36 -20.45
CA GLY A 40 -5.67 -3.63 -20.92
C GLY A 40 -5.39 -2.34 -20.16
N ALA A 41 -4.15 -1.84 -20.27
CA ALA A 41 -3.70 -0.59 -19.64
C ALA A 41 -4.61 0.62 -19.92
N PRO A 42 -5.21 0.79 -21.12
CA PRO A 42 -6.12 1.92 -21.37
C PRO A 42 -7.37 1.92 -20.48
N GLN A 43 -7.89 0.74 -20.11
CA GLN A 43 -9.09 0.64 -19.28
C GLN A 43 -8.78 1.05 -17.84
N LEU A 44 -7.65 0.59 -17.31
CA LEU A 44 -7.14 0.97 -16.00
C LEU A 44 -6.84 2.48 -15.93
N THR A 45 -6.15 3.02 -16.94
CA THR A 45 -5.87 4.45 -17.05
C THR A 45 -7.15 5.29 -17.00
N ARG A 46 -8.19 4.91 -17.75
CA ARG A 46 -9.47 5.63 -17.74
C ARG A 46 -10.17 5.58 -16.38
N ALA A 47 -10.08 4.47 -15.66
CA ALA A 47 -10.68 4.34 -14.33
C ALA A 47 -9.97 5.25 -13.32
N ILE A 48 -8.64 5.30 -13.34
CA ILE A 48 -7.82 6.12 -12.44
C ILE A 48 -8.03 7.61 -12.72
N LEU A 49 -8.01 8.03 -14.00
CA LEU A 49 -8.13 9.44 -14.39
C LEU A 49 -9.46 10.09 -13.96
N ARG A 50 -10.50 9.31 -13.66
CA ARG A 50 -11.76 9.83 -13.11
C ARG A 50 -11.64 10.28 -11.65
N ASP A 51 -10.56 9.90 -10.97
CA ASP A 51 -10.28 10.28 -9.59
C ASP A 51 -8.95 11.03 -9.53
N GLN A 52 -9.05 12.36 -9.45
CA GLN A 52 -7.88 13.25 -9.45
C GLN A 52 -6.99 13.01 -8.21
N GLY A 53 -7.60 12.67 -7.06
CA GLY A 53 -6.86 12.39 -5.83
C GLY A 53 -6.01 11.12 -5.96
N LEU A 54 -6.61 10.04 -6.48
CA LEU A 54 -5.89 8.80 -6.76
C LEU A 54 -4.82 9.01 -7.83
N THR A 55 -5.15 9.74 -8.90
CA THR A 55 -4.22 10.08 -9.99
C THR A 55 -2.95 10.76 -9.46
N ALA A 56 -3.11 11.82 -8.66
CA ALA A 56 -1.98 12.56 -8.09
C ALA A 56 -1.11 11.68 -7.18
N LYS A 57 -1.74 10.83 -6.35
CA LYS A 57 -1.02 9.93 -5.44
C LYS A 57 -0.25 8.84 -6.20
N ILE A 58 -0.83 8.26 -7.25
CA ILE A 58 -0.13 7.27 -8.11
C ILE A 58 1.07 7.91 -8.80
N LEU A 59 0.92 9.11 -9.37
CA LEU A 59 2.04 9.83 -9.98
C LEU A 59 3.14 10.15 -8.96
N LYS A 60 2.77 10.52 -7.72
CA LYS A 60 3.74 10.73 -6.65
C LYS A 60 4.54 9.46 -6.32
N VAL A 61 3.88 8.30 -6.28
CA VAL A 61 4.57 7.02 -6.06
C VAL A 61 5.44 6.66 -7.25
N ALA A 62 4.94 6.82 -8.48
CA ALA A 62 5.70 6.56 -9.71
C ALA A 62 6.98 7.40 -9.81
N ASN A 63 6.97 8.63 -9.28
CA ASN A 63 8.15 9.50 -9.22
C ASN A 63 8.99 9.33 -7.95
N SER A 64 8.66 8.41 -7.05
CA SER A 64 9.53 8.16 -5.90
C SER A 64 10.86 7.54 -6.33
N ILE A 65 11.93 7.83 -5.58
CA ILE A 65 13.29 7.38 -5.90
C ILE A 65 13.41 5.85 -6.08
N PHE A 66 12.55 5.09 -5.40
CA PHE A 66 12.49 3.64 -5.51
C PHE A 66 12.03 3.16 -6.90
N TYR A 67 11.05 3.84 -7.50
CA TYR A 67 10.51 3.47 -8.83
C TYR A 67 11.13 4.27 -9.97
N ASN A 68 11.58 5.49 -9.71
CA ASN A 68 12.19 6.37 -10.70
C ASN A 68 13.51 6.97 -10.16
N PRO A 69 14.58 6.16 -10.07
CA PRO A 69 15.89 6.65 -9.62
C PRO A 69 16.56 7.59 -10.63
N THR A 70 16.08 7.60 -11.89
CA THR A 70 16.63 8.43 -12.97
C THR A 70 16.11 9.87 -12.97
N ASP A 71 15.16 10.19 -12.08
CA ASP A 71 14.50 11.50 -11.95
C ASP A 71 13.85 12.02 -13.25
N LYS A 72 13.53 11.13 -14.20
CA LYS A 72 12.80 11.49 -15.41
C LYS A 72 11.32 11.63 -15.09
N GLU A 73 10.80 12.84 -15.17
CA GLU A 73 9.42 13.12 -14.75
C GLU A 73 8.36 12.21 -15.40
N ILE A 74 7.61 11.50 -14.57
CA ILE A 74 6.43 10.71 -14.95
C ILE A 74 5.18 11.57 -14.70
N ASN A 75 4.59 12.11 -15.78
CA ASN A 75 3.44 13.01 -15.72
C ASN A 75 2.14 12.42 -16.31
N THR A 76 2.14 11.15 -16.73
CA THR A 76 0.94 10.49 -17.26
C THR A 76 0.68 9.14 -16.59
N ILE A 77 -0.61 8.82 -16.42
CA ILE A 77 -1.01 7.53 -15.84
C ILE A 77 -0.60 6.36 -16.73
N SER A 78 -0.65 6.50 -18.05
CA SER A 78 -0.18 5.43 -18.94
C SER A 78 1.30 5.08 -18.71
N LYS A 79 2.17 6.09 -18.53
CA LYS A 79 3.59 5.84 -18.18
C LYS A 79 3.72 5.21 -16.79
N ALA A 80 2.95 5.69 -15.81
CA ALA A 80 2.94 5.12 -14.46
C ALA A 80 2.48 3.65 -14.45
N VAL A 81 1.49 3.28 -15.27
CA VAL A 81 1.00 1.90 -15.42
C VAL A 81 2.08 1.00 -16.01
N VAL A 82 2.83 1.47 -16.99
CA VAL A 82 3.96 0.73 -17.56
C VAL A 82 5.09 0.54 -16.54
N LEU A 83 5.40 1.58 -15.76
CA LEU A 83 6.48 1.55 -14.77
C LEU A 83 6.14 0.69 -13.55
N LEU A 84 4.95 0.89 -12.97
CA LEU A 84 4.53 0.25 -11.71
C LEU A 84 3.90 -1.12 -11.92
N GLY A 85 3.25 -1.34 -13.08
CA GLY A 85 2.42 -2.51 -13.32
C GLY A 85 1.06 -2.45 -12.61
N PHE A 86 0.22 -3.45 -12.92
CA PHE A 86 -1.17 -3.50 -12.47
C PHE A 86 -1.30 -3.83 -10.99
N ASP A 87 -0.49 -4.77 -10.49
CA ASP A 87 -0.57 -5.22 -9.10
C ASP A 87 -0.17 -4.14 -8.11
N MET A 88 0.84 -3.34 -8.45
CA MET A 88 1.25 -2.19 -7.64
C MET A 88 0.17 -1.12 -7.63
N ILE A 89 -0.41 -0.80 -8.79
CA ILE A 89 -1.53 0.14 -8.87
C ILE A 89 -2.74 -0.36 -8.07
N ARG A 90 -3.06 -1.65 -8.12
CA ARG A 90 -4.13 -2.26 -7.30
C ARG A 90 -3.84 -2.04 -5.82
N SER A 91 -2.63 -2.37 -5.38
CA SER A 91 -2.19 -2.24 -3.98
C SER A 91 -2.25 -0.80 -3.49
N ILE A 92 -1.74 0.15 -4.27
CA ILE A 92 -1.80 1.59 -3.96
C ILE A 92 -3.26 2.05 -3.87
N SER A 93 -4.09 1.71 -4.86
CA SER A 93 -5.50 2.13 -4.90
C SER A 93 -6.29 1.60 -3.71
N PHE A 94 -6.04 0.34 -3.32
CA PHE A 94 -6.62 -0.24 -2.12
C PHE A 94 -6.16 0.46 -0.86
N GLY A 95 -4.85 0.55 -0.63
CA GLY A 95 -4.30 1.14 0.60
C GLY A 95 -4.74 2.59 0.81
N LEU A 96 -4.80 3.38 -0.26
CA LEU A 96 -5.28 4.76 -0.20
C LEU A 96 -6.77 4.84 0.13
N SER A 97 -7.59 4.00 -0.50
CA SER A 97 -9.03 3.99 -0.23
C SER A 97 -9.33 3.47 1.17
N PHE A 98 -8.57 2.49 1.64
CA PHE A 98 -8.64 2.00 3.01
C PHE A 98 -8.28 3.10 4.00
N LEU A 99 -7.19 3.83 3.76
CA LEU A 99 -6.75 4.92 4.64
C LEU A 99 -7.80 6.04 4.74
N GLU A 100 -8.35 6.46 3.60
CA GLU A 100 -9.39 7.49 3.55
C GLU A 100 -10.69 7.03 4.23
N MET A 101 -11.08 5.78 3.99
CA MET A 101 -12.23 5.14 4.62
C MET A 101 -12.06 5.06 6.14
N PHE A 102 -10.88 4.64 6.61
CA PHE A 102 -10.56 4.51 8.02
C PHE A 102 -10.57 5.88 8.72
N GLN A 103 -9.89 6.88 8.15
CA GLN A 103 -9.85 8.24 8.69
C GLN A 103 -11.25 8.84 8.82
N LYS A 104 -12.14 8.53 7.87
CA LYS A 104 -13.54 9.01 7.90
C LYS A 104 -14.36 8.37 9.02
N HIS A 105 -14.19 7.07 9.28
CA HIS A 105 -14.97 6.34 10.29
C HIS A 105 -14.39 6.46 11.69
N TYR A 106 -13.08 6.66 11.81
CA TYR A 106 -12.38 6.75 13.08
C TYR A 106 -11.54 8.03 13.15
N PRO A 107 -12.17 9.22 13.13
CA PRO A 107 -11.45 10.50 13.04
C PRO A 107 -10.57 10.80 14.26
N HIS A 108 -10.86 10.19 15.41
CA HIS A 108 -10.09 10.34 16.64
C HIS A 108 -8.82 9.49 16.68
N ILE A 109 -8.69 8.52 15.76
CA ILE A 109 -7.52 7.65 15.68
C ILE A 109 -6.52 8.28 14.71
N ASP A 110 -5.32 8.58 15.21
CA ASP A 110 -4.20 9.00 14.35
C ASP A 110 -3.58 7.78 13.65
N ILE A 111 -4.20 7.39 12.55
CA ILE A 111 -3.76 6.24 11.74
C ILE A 111 -2.34 6.45 11.19
N LYS A 112 -1.91 7.70 10.93
CA LYS A 112 -0.56 7.96 10.42
C LYS A 112 0.48 7.65 11.48
N LYS A 113 0.21 8.03 12.75
CA LYS A 113 1.06 7.68 13.88
C LYS A 113 1.18 6.16 14.04
N ILE A 114 0.05 5.44 14.00
CA ILE A 114 0.03 3.97 14.12
C ILE A 114 0.82 3.31 12.98
N MET A 115 0.65 3.78 11.75
CA MET A 115 1.39 3.26 10.60
C MET A 115 2.89 3.53 10.73
N ALA A 116 3.30 4.71 11.23
CA ALA A 116 4.70 5.03 11.47
C ALA A 116 5.32 4.11 12.53
N GLU A 117 4.62 3.91 13.67
CA GLU A 117 5.05 2.97 14.72
C GLU A 117 5.19 1.54 14.17
N SER A 118 4.21 1.10 13.36
CA SER A 118 4.23 -0.24 12.74
C SER A 118 5.39 -0.40 11.76
N PHE A 119 5.70 0.63 10.98
CA PHE A 119 6.80 0.60 10.01
C PHE A 119 8.18 0.56 10.69
N ILE A 120 8.34 1.32 11.79
CA ILE A 120 9.56 1.27 12.61
C ILE A 120 9.75 -0.13 13.19
N ALA A 121 8.70 -0.70 13.81
CA ALA A 121 8.75 -2.04 14.37
C ALA A 121 9.08 -3.10 13.30
N ALA A 122 8.49 -3.01 12.10
CA ALA A 122 8.78 -3.90 11.00
C ALA A 122 10.23 -3.77 10.50
N THR A 123 10.75 -2.55 10.40
CA THR A 123 12.14 -2.29 10.00
C THR A 123 13.12 -2.88 11.02
N GLN A 124 12.85 -2.69 12.31
CA GLN A 124 13.65 -3.28 13.38
C GLN A 124 13.62 -4.82 13.35
N ALA A 125 12.45 -5.41 13.12
CA ALA A 125 12.31 -6.85 12.99
C ALA A 125 13.10 -7.40 11.78
N MET A 126 13.08 -6.70 10.64
CA MET A 126 13.88 -7.08 9.46
C MET A 126 15.39 -6.97 9.71
N GLU A 127 15.84 -5.91 10.39
CA GLU A 127 17.27 -5.76 10.72
C GLU A 127 17.75 -6.89 11.64
N ILE A 128 16.98 -7.19 12.68
CA ILE A 128 17.28 -8.31 13.59
C ILE A 128 17.28 -9.64 12.83
N ALA A 129 16.30 -9.86 11.95
CA ALA A 129 16.24 -11.07 11.14
C ALA A 129 17.47 -11.23 10.23
N ASN A 130 17.96 -10.15 9.62
CA ASN A 130 19.16 -10.17 8.79
C ASN A 130 20.43 -10.48 9.61
N VAL A 131 20.53 -9.94 10.82
CA VAL A 131 21.65 -10.25 11.73
C VAL A 131 21.63 -11.71 12.18
N ILE A 132 20.44 -12.27 12.46
CA ILE A 132 20.28 -13.66 12.92
C ILE A 132 20.41 -14.66 11.76
N HIS A 133 20.00 -14.30 10.53
CA HIS A 133 20.09 -15.15 9.34
C HIS A 133 21.41 -15.00 8.56
N HIS A 134 22.46 -14.42 9.14
CA HIS A 134 23.79 -14.53 8.57
C HIS A 134 24.18 -16.02 8.49
N PRO A 135 24.43 -16.60 7.29
CA PRO A 135 25.06 -17.91 7.22
C PRO A 135 26.44 -17.77 7.87
N GLN A 136 26.74 -18.59 8.88
CA GLN A 136 28.10 -18.70 9.38
C GLN A 136 29.00 -19.04 8.18
N PRO A 137 30.07 -18.28 7.91
CA PRO A 137 31.17 -18.82 7.13
C PRO A 137 31.74 -19.94 8.00
N GLU A 138 31.55 -21.19 7.57
CA GLU A 138 32.33 -22.31 8.12
C GLU A 138 33.80 -21.91 8.04
N GLU A 139 34.43 -21.89 9.21
CA GLU A 139 35.82 -21.50 9.43
C GLU A 139 36.75 -22.31 8.52
N ASP A 140 37.82 -21.64 8.07
CA ASP A 140 38.97 -22.26 7.44
C ASP A 140 39.46 -23.45 8.29
N ASP A 141 39.27 -24.68 7.80
CA ASP A 141 40.04 -25.85 8.23
C ASP A 141 40.89 -26.34 7.04
N VAL A 142 42.15 -25.89 7.08
CA VAL A 142 43.43 -26.56 6.70
C VAL A 142 43.44 -27.52 5.52
#